data_AF-A0A5B2TVL5-F1
#
_entry.id   AF-A0A5B2TVL5-F1
#
_cell.length_a   1.000
_cell.length_b   1.000
_cell.length_c   1.000
_cell.angle_alpha   90.00
_cell.angle_beta   90.00
_cell.angle_gamma   90.00
#
_symmetry.space_group_name_H-M   'P 1'
#
loop_
_entity.id
_entity.type
_entity.pdbx_description
1 polymer ?
#
loop_
_entity_poly.entity_id
_entity_poly.type
_entity_poly.pdbx_seq_one_letter_code
_entity_poly.pdbx_strand_id
1 'polypeptide(L)'
;MRNLIPILILFFSSSCATKKNYLTDLEKIGLLGNVKYLKFIHQSNQENEFDDSDEEVAIIDNEYFFNKSGMIAEQREYSSNELSQTILFSYDKNNLLISKGYYDGEKKLTMRSIFENKLNNERKLYRQTEYRAWEKSLSDTTNVRYNIFPYEIIEYLYEGNGKLSKQNYYQSNTSFKIALEYQEKRIFKETIISLSDESIWGSTQYNCLKFDQNQNCIEYKDTKVKIEYYK
;
A
#
# COMPACT_ATOMS: atom_id res chain seq x y z
N MET A 1 38.24 47.71 -37.31
CA MET A 1 37.50 46.76 -38.18
C MET A 1 37.55 45.41 -37.47
N ARG A 2 36.54 45.07 -36.66
CA ARG A 2 35.34 44.27 -37.00
C ARG A 2 35.67 42.82 -37.41
N ASN A 3 35.26 41.89 -36.54
CA ASN A 3 34.71 40.53 -36.71
C ASN A 3 35.14 39.72 -35.46
N LEU A 4 34.38 39.47 -34.38
CA LEU A 4 32.96 39.15 -34.10
C LEU A 4 32.47 37.75 -34.61
N ILE A 5 32.68 36.74 -33.73
CA ILE A 5 31.75 35.68 -33.23
C ILE A 5 31.34 34.52 -34.20
N PRO A 6 31.13 33.24 -33.74
CA PRO A 6 30.61 32.85 -32.44
C PRO A 6 31.30 31.73 -31.62
N ILE A 7 31.21 31.91 -30.30
CA ILE A 7 31.19 30.85 -29.30
C ILE A 7 29.86 30.11 -29.44
N LEU A 8 29.95 28.80 -29.68
CA LEU A 8 28.84 27.87 -29.68
C LEU A 8 28.25 27.82 -28.26
N ILE A 9 27.15 28.54 -28.01
CA ILE A 9 26.37 28.37 -26.78
C ILE A 9 25.65 27.04 -26.90
N LEU A 10 26.22 26.01 -26.25
CA LEU A 10 25.50 24.80 -25.89
C LEU A 10 24.34 25.21 -24.98
N PHE A 11 23.15 25.32 -25.57
CA PHE A 11 21.92 25.15 -24.81
C PHE A 11 21.97 23.74 -24.23
N PHE A 12 22.50 23.62 -23.01
CA PHE A 12 21.97 22.64 -22.08
C PHE A 12 20.51 23.03 -21.88
N SER A 13 19.64 22.51 -22.74
CA SER A 13 18.27 22.23 -22.34
C SER A 13 18.44 21.33 -21.13
N SER A 14 18.41 21.95 -19.94
CA SER A 14 18.08 21.28 -18.71
C SER A 14 16.86 20.45 -19.05
N SER A 15 17.06 19.14 -19.24
CA SER A 15 15.95 18.23 -19.22
C SER A 15 15.29 18.54 -17.89
N CYS A 16 14.14 19.20 -17.95
CA CYS A 16 13.24 19.24 -16.83
C CYS A 16 12.94 17.75 -16.66
N ALA A 17 13.72 17.09 -15.79
CA ALA A 17 13.44 15.74 -15.37
C ALA A 17 12.04 15.86 -14.82
N THR A 18 11.04 15.51 -15.62
CA THR A 18 9.66 15.39 -15.19
C THR A 18 9.75 14.53 -13.96
N LYS A 19 9.67 15.16 -12.78
CA LYS A 19 9.67 14.45 -11.50
C LYS A 19 8.60 13.41 -11.67
N LYS A 20 9.03 12.14 -11.74
CA LYS A 20 8.13 11.00 -11.81
C LYS A 20 7.40 11.00 -10.46
N ASN A 21 6.29 11.73 -10.39
CA ASN A 21 5.42 11.88 -9.22
C ASN A 21 4.57 10.60 -9.03
N TYR A 22 5.21 9.44 -9.08
CA TYR A 22 4.53 8.18 -8.81
C TYR A 22 4.61 7.94 -7.31
N LEU A 23 3.46 8.04 -6.64
CA LEU A 23 3.31 7.66 -5.23
C LEU A 23 3.65 6.18 -5.09
N THR A 24 4.80 5.88 -4.50
CA THR A 24 5.26 4.49 -4.27
C THR A 24 4.38 3.80 -3.23
N ASP A 25 4.36 2.47 -3.21
CA ASP A 25 3.61 1.77 -2.15
C ASP A 25 4.21 2.01 -0.77
N LEU A 26 5.53 2.20 -0.67
CA LEU A 26 6.18 2.66 0.56
C LEU A 26 5.56 3.97 1.06
N GLU A 27 5.42 4.98 0.19
CA GLU A 27 4.78 6.24 0.57
C GLU A 27 3.30 6.07 0.91
N LYS A 28 2.58 5.15 0.23
CA LYS A 28 1.18 4.84 0.57
C LYS A 28 1.02 4.25 1.96
N ILE A 29 1.99 3.48 2.44
CA ILE A 29 1.97 2.89 3.80
C ILE A 29 2.77 3.70 4.82
N GLY A 30 3.24 4.88 4.43
CA GLY A 30 3.94 5.82 5.30
C GLY A 30 5.39 5.46 5.64
N LEU A 31 6.05 4.66 4.79
CA LEU A 31 7.47 4.35 4.89
C LEU A 31 8.32 5.26 3.99
N LEU A 32 9.56 5.48 4.43
CA LEU A 32 10.57 6.36 3.87
C LEU A 32 11.82 5.55 3.46
N GLY A 33 12.55 6.06 2.47
CA GLY A 33 13.81 5.47 2.01
C GLY A 33 13.62 4.26 1.08
N ASN A 34 14.65 3.41 1.00
CA ASN A 34 14.69 2.23 0.13
C ASN A 34 14.53 0.95 0.95
N VAL A 35 13.32 0.75 1.47
CA VAL A 35 12.94 -0.48 2.20
C VAL A 35 12.81 -1.63 1.21
N LYS A 36 13.40 -2.78 1.56
CA LYS A 36 13.31 -4.04 0.80
C LYS A 36 12.27 -4.97 1.41
N TYR A 37 12.11 -4.94 2.74
CA TYR A 37 11.30 -5.88 3.48
C TYR A 37 10.69 -5.24 4.73
N LEU A 38 9.45 -5.60 5.02
CA LEU A 38 8.68 -5.18 6.19
C LEU A 38 7.95 -6.39 6.77
N LYS A 39 8.10 -6.65 8.07
CA LYS A 39 7.32 -7.65 8.80
C LYS A 39 6.72 -7.05 10.05
N PHE A 40 5.42 -7.24 10.23
CA PHE A 40 4.74 -7.00 11.50
C PHE A 40 4.92 -8.24 12.38
N ILE A 41 5.41 -8.03 13.59
CA ILE A 41 5.61 -9.07 14.59
C ILE A 41 4.68 -8.72 15.74
N HIS A 42 3.57 -9.44 15.84
CA HIS A 42 2.71 -9.33 17.01
C HIS A 42 3.49 -9.79 18.24
N GLN A 43 3.61 -8.91 19.24
CA GLN A 43 4.15 -9.32 20.53
C GLN A 43 2.96 -9.86 21.31
N SER A 44 2.75 -11.18 21.34
CA SER A 44 1.90 -11.77 22.37
C SER A 44 2.49 -11.33 23.70
N ASN A 45 1.80 -10.46 24.44
CA ASN A 45 2.22 -10.12 25.79
C ASN A 45 2.32 -11.44 26.57
N GLN A 46 3.54 -11.86 26.89
CA GLN A 46 3.77 -13.02 27.75
C GLN A 46 3.34 -12.76 29.20
N GLU A 47 2.78 -11.59 29.55
CA GLU A 47 2.49 -11.21 30.94
C GLU A 47 1.26 -10.31 31.15
N ASN A 48 0.30 -10.30 30.23
CA ASN A 48 -1.04 -9.82 30.59
C ASN A 48 -1.97 -11.03 30.51
N GLU A 49 -2.39 -11.51 31.67
CA GLU A 49 -3.49 -12.46 31.83
C GLU A 49 -4.59 -12.08 30.85
N PHE A 50 -4.72 -12.87 29.78
CA PHE A 50 -5.93 -12.83 28.97
C PHE A 50 -7.03 -13.26 29.93
N ASP A 51 -7.85 -12.30 30.32
CA ASP A 51 -9.15 -12.52 30.94
C ASP A 51 -9.85 -13.59 30.10
N ASP A 52 -10.28 -14.69 30.76
CA ASP A 52 -10.86 -15.92 30.20
C ASP A 52 -12.06 -15.64 29.29
N SER A 53 -11.80 -15.10 28.10
CA SER A 53 -12.75 -14.96 27.01
C SER A 53 -12.30 -15.93 25.93
N ASP A 54 -13.05 -17.02 25.80
CA ASP A 54 -12.88 -18.16 24.89
C ASP A 54 -12.94 -17.82 23.38
N GLU A 55 -12.64 -16.59 22.98
CA GLU A 55 -12.53 -16.22 21.57
C GLU A 55 -11.08 -16.36 21.11
N GLU A 56 -10.78 -17.46 20.40
CA GLU A 56 -9.54 -17.62 19.65
C GLU A 56 -9.44 -16.50 18.60
N VAL A 57 -8.79 -15.39 18.96
CA VAL A 57 -8.47 -14.32 18.01
C VAL A 57 -7.32 -14.80 17.12
N ALA A 58 -7.63 -15.17 15.88
CA ALA A 58 -6.62 -15.52 14.89
C ALA A 58 -5.69 -14.32 14.63
N ILE A 59 -4.41 -14.45 15.00
CA ILE A 59 -3.40 -13.43 14.70
C ILE A 59 -3.02 -13.57 13.22
N ILE A 60 -3.23 -12.49 12.46
CA ILE A 60 -2.81 -12.38 11.06
C ILE A 60 -1.53 -11.56 10.99
N ASP A 61 -0.41 -12.23 10.79
CA ASP A 61 0.88 -11.58 10.54
C ASP A 61 1.08 -11.34 9.04
N ASN A 62 1.71 -10.21 8.70
CA ASN A 62 1.98 -9.82 7.33
C ASN A 62 3.47 -9.55 7.10
N GLU A 63 4.00 -10.11 6.00
CA GLU A 63 5.31 -9.77 5.45
C GLU A 63 5.15 -9.15 4.07
N TYR A 64 5.82 -8.03 3.83
CA TYR A 64 5.85 -7.33 2.55
C TYR A 64 7.28 -7.28 2.00
N PHE A 65 7.42 -7.61 0.73
CA PHE A 65 8.65 -7.51 -0.03
C PHE A 65 8.48 -6.42 -1.09
N PHE A 66 9.39 -5.45 -1.09
CA PHE A 66 9.35 -4.32 -2.01
C PHE A 66 10.41 -4.47 -3.08
N ASN A 67 10.15 -3.99 -4.29
CA ASN A 67 11.15 -3.87 -5.35
C ASN A 67 11.99 -2.58 -5.20
N LYS A 68 13.02 -2.42 -6.03
CA LYS A 68 13.93 -1.25 -6.00
C LYS A 68 13.23 0.10 -6.27
N SER A 69 12.00 0.09 -6.79
CA SER A 69 11.21 1.30 -7.04
C SER A 69 10.25 1.62 -5.88
N GLY A 70 10.30 0.87 -4.77
CA GLY A 70 9.41 1.08 -3.62
C GLY A 70 7.98 0.56 -3.82
N MET A 71 7.77 -0.33 -4.79
CA MET A 71 6.47 -1.00 -5.01
C MET A 71 6.46 -2.36 -4.33
N ILE A 72 5.33 -2.75 -3.73
CA ILE A 72 5.16 -4.09 -3.14
C ILE A 72 5.22 -5.09 -4.28
N ALA A 73 6.17 -6.03 -4.24
CA ALA A 73 6.24 -7.13 -5.20
C ALA A 73 5.46 -8.35 -4.70
N GLU A 74 5.51 -8.60 -3.40
CA GLU A 74 4.92 -9.77 -2.75
C GLU A 74 4.46 -9.41 -1.33
N GLN A 75 3.30 -9.94 -0.94
CA GLN A 75 2.80 -9.98 0.43
C GLN A 75 2.60 -11.44 0.84
N ARG A 76 2.98 -11.78 2.06
CA ARG A 76 2.70 -13.07 2.68
C ARG A 76 1.86 -12.86 3.93
N GLU A 77 0.73 -13.55 3.98
CA GLU A 77 -0.18 -13.56 5.11
C GLU A 77 -0.03 -14.88 5.87
N TYR A 78 0.07 -14.78 7.19
CA TYR A 78 0.20 -15.92 8.08
C TYR A 78 -0.97 -15.95 9.04
N SER A 79 -1.63 -17.10 9.17
CA SER A 79 -2.64 -17.35 10.20
C SER A 79 -2.03 -18.29 11.22
N SER A 80 -1.89 -17.86 12.47
CA SER A 80 -1.33 -18.70 13.54
C SER A 80 0.05 -19.30 13.20
N ASN A 81 0.93 -18.48 12.60
CA ASN A 81 2.27 -18.84 12.09
C ASN A 81 2.32 -19.71 10.83
N GLU A 82 1.18 -20.15 10.29
CA GLU A 82 1.13 -20.88 9.04
C GLU A 82 0.88 -19.93 7.86
N LEU A 83 1.66 -20.08 6.78
CA LEU A 83 1.46 -19.29 5.56
C LEU A 83 0.09 -19.64 4.97
N SER A 84 -0.86 -18.73 5.07
CA SER A 84 -2.21 -18.91 4.58
C SER A 84 -2.35 -18.46 3.13
N GLN A 85 -1.66 -17.36 2.77
CA GLN A 85 -1.77 -16.75 1.46
C GLN A 85 -0.49 -16.05 1.04
N THR A 86 -0.18 -16.12 -0.25
CA THR A 86 0.82 -15.26 -0.91
C THR A 86 0.13 -14.43 -1.98
N ILE A 87 0.39 -13.13 -2.00
CA ILE A 87 -0.15 -12.20 -2.98
C ILE A 87 1.00 -11.62 -3.79
N LEU A 88 0.96 -11.79 -5.11
CA LEU A 88 1.93 -11.21 -6.04
C LEU A 88 1.33 -10.01 -6.75
N PHE A 89 2.10 -8.92 -6.82
CA PHE A 89 1.65 -7.64 -7.36
C PHE A 89 2.35 -7.36 -8.69
N SER A 90 1.60 -6.91 -9.68
CA SER A 90 2.13 -6.57 -11.01
C SER A 90 1.80 -5.14 -11.37
N TYR A 91 2.79 -4.43 -11.91
CA TYR A 91 2.69 -3.00 -12.25
C TYR A 91 2.95 -2.77 -13.72
N ASP A 92 2.38 -1.69 -14.26
CA ASP A 92 2.72 -1.19 -15.59
C ASP A 92 4.08 -0.46 -15.61
N LYS A 93 4.48 0.02 -16.79
CA LYS A 93 5.71 0.81 -16.98
C LYS A 93 5.75 2.14 -16.21
N ASN A 94 4.62 2.59 -15.68
CA ASN A 94 4.47 3.81 -14.90
C ASN A 94 4.32 3.51 -13.40
N ASN A 95 4.57 2.27 -12.97
CA ASN A 95 4.38 1.82 -11.59
C ASN A 95 2.92 1.92 -11.09
N LEU A 96 1.93 1.86 -11.98
CA LEU A 96 0.53 1.69 -11.58
C LEU A 96 0.25 0.21 -11.40
N LEU A 97 -0.35 -0.16 -10.27
CA LEU A 97 -0.76 -1.56 -10.02
C LEU A 97 -1.83 -1.94 -11.05
N ILE A 98 -1.62 -3.05 -11.76
CA ILE A 98 -2.52 -3.52 -12.81
C ILE A 98 -3.17 -4.85 -12.48
N SER A 99 -2.54 -5.68 -11.65
CA SER A 99 -3.11 -6.96 -11.21
C SER A 99 -2.48 -7.47 -9.92
N LYS A 100 -3.25 -8.26 -9.17
CA LYS A 100 -2.74 -9.15 -8.11
C LYS A 100 -3.05 -10.60 -8.46
N GLY A 101 -2.15 -11.51 -8.10
CA GLY A 101 -2.37 -12.96 -8.09
C GLY A 101 -2.32 -13.47 -6.66
N TYR A 102 -3.37 -14.19 -6.24
CA TYR A 102 -3.49 -14.73 -4.89
C TYR A 102 -3.25 -16.23 -4.93
N TYR A 103 -2.40 -16.71 -4.06
CA TYR A 103 -1.98 -18.10 -3.98
C TYR A 103 -2.20 -18.61 -2.56
N ASP A 104 -2.68 -19.84 -2.42
CA ASP A 104 -2.78 -20.49 -1.10
C ASP A 104 -1.40 -20.89 -0.54
N GLY A 105 -1.37 -21.46 0.66
CA GLY A 105 -0.14 -21.96 1.30
C GLY A 105 0.61 -23.03 0.50
N GLU A 106 -0.08 -23.75 -0.41
CA GLU A 106 0.52 -24.71 -1.34
C GLU A 106 1.01 -24.06 -2.64
N LYS A 107 0.93 -22.72 -2.74
CA LYS A 107 1.26 -21.91 -3.91
C LYS A 107 0.40 -22.20 -5.14
N LYS A 108 -0.82 -22.71 -4.95
CA LYS A 108 -1.79 -22.82 -6.04
C LYS A 108 -2.51 -21.49 -6.20
N LEU A 109 -2.64 -21.04 -7.45
CA LEU A 109 -3.36 -19.82 -7.77
C LEU A 109 -4.85 -19.99 -7.45
N THR A 110 -5.37 -19.19 -6.53
CA THR A 110 -6.76 -19.24 -6.06
C THR A 110 -7.61 -18.08 -6.56
N MET A 111 -6.99 -16.94 -6.87
CA MET A 111 -7.70 -15.75 -7.34
C MET A 111 -6.77 -14.87 -8.17
N ARG A 112 -7.37 -14.07 -9.06
CA ARG A 112 -6.73 -12.95 -9.73
C ARG A 112 -7.58 -11.70 -9.56
N SER A 113 -6.95 -10.55 -9.56
CA SER A 113 -7.65 -9.27 -9.68
C SER A 113 -6.98 -8.38 -10.71
N ILE A 114 -7.75 -7.45 -11.26
CA ILE A 114 -7.28 -6.36 -12.11
C ILE A 114 -7.62 -5.03 -11.47
N PHE A 115 -6.89 -4.00 -11.90
CA PHE A 115 -7.01 -2.66 -11.34
C PHE A 115 -7.33 -1.62 -12.41
N GLU A 116 -8.34 -0.80 -12.13
CA GLU A 116 -8.56 0.45 -12.83
C GLU A 116 -7.93 1.59 -12.02
N ASN A 117 -7.10 2.40 -12.68
CA ASN A 117 -6.40 3.52 -12.07
C ASN A 117 -6.87 4.84 -12.70
N LYS A 118 -7.31 5.79 -11.88
CA LYS A 118 -7.65 7.15 -12.31
C LYS A 118 -6.63 8.16 -11.82
N LEU A 119 -6.16 8.99 -12.76
CA LEU A 119 -5.16 10.02 -12.51
C LEU A 119 -5.80 11.41 -12.59
N ASN A 120 -5.36 12.33 -11.73
CA ASN A 120 -5.80 13.72 -11.78
C ASN A 120 -5.07 14.51 -12.88
N ASN A 121 -5.35 15.80 -13.01
CA ASN A 121 -4.72 16.67 -14.02
C ASN A 121 -3.19 16.79 -13.84
N GLU A 122 -2.66 16.52 -12.66
CA GLU A 122 -1.22 16.45 -12.37
C GLU A 122 -0.60 15.06 -12.60
N ARG A 123 -1.39 14.12 -13.17
CA ARG A 123 -1.03 12.71 -13.37
C ARG A 123 -0.77 11.92 -12.10
N LYS A 124 -1.33 12.35 -10.97
CA LYS A 124 -1.27 11.59 -9.70
C LYS A 124 -2.47 10.67 -9.57
N LEU A 125 -2.21 9.47 -9.05
CA LEU A 125 -3.25 8.48 -8.75
C LEU A 125 -4.18 9.02 -7.67
N TYR A 126 -5.43 9.31 -8.00
CA TYR A 126 -6.42 9.75 -7.00
C TYR A 126 -7.46 8.67 -6.70
N ARG A 127 -7.57 7.64 -7.55
CA ARG A 127 -8.44 6.49 -7.31
C ARG A 127 -7.88 5.23 -7.94
N GLN A 128 -7.91 4.14 -7.18
CA GLN A 128 -7.59 2.79 -7.62
C GLN A 128 -8.78 1.89 -7.29
N THR A 129 -9.16 1.00 -8.21
CA THR A 129 -10.34 0.13 -8.04
C THR A 129 -9.97 -1.29 -8.43
N GLU A 130 -10.13 -2.23 -7.50
CA GLU A 130 -9.87 -3.66 -7.68
C GLU A 130 -11.14 -4.38 -8.15
N TYR A 131 -11.00 -5.19 -9.20
CA TYR A 131 -12.02 -6.13 -9.64
C TYR A 131 -11.45 -7.54 -9.55
N ARG A 132 -12.07 -8.40 -8.73
CA ARG A 132 -11.68 -9.81 -8.59
C ARG A 132 -12.28 -10.67 -9.68
N ALA A 133 -11.58 -11.74 -10.06
CA ALA A 133 -12.11 -12.74 -10.99
C ALA A 133 -13.40 -13.37 -10.45
N TRP A 134 -14.32 -13.71 -11.37
CA TRP A 134 -15.59 -14.35 -11.05
C TRP A 134 -15.39 -15.81 -10.59
N GLU A 135 -14.45 -16.52 -11.22
CA GLU A 135 -14.22 -17.95 -11.00
C GLU A 135 -13.00 -18.18 -10.10
N LYS A 136 -13.16 -19.04 -9.09
CA LYS A 136 -12.07 -19.47 -8.19
C LYS A 136 -11.11 -20.48 -8.85
N SER A 137 -11.53 -21.14 -9.94
CA SER A 137 -10.72 -22.12 -10.67
C SER A 137 -10.15 -21.49 -11.93
N LEU A 138 -8.93 -20.95 -11.84
CA LEU A 138 -8.24 -20.29 -12.95
C LEU A 138 -7.37 -21.28 -13.73
N SER A 139 -7.92 -22.47 -14.04
CA SER A 139 -7.21 -23.54 -14.75
C SER A 139 -6.80 -23.14 -16.17
N ASP A 140 -7.52 -22.20 -16.80
CA ASP A 140 -7.13 -21.55 -18.04
C ASP A 140 -6.73 -20.09 -17.75
N THR A 141 -5.46 -19.77 -18.01
CA THR A 141 -4.87 -18.46 -17.71
C THR A 141 -5.18 -17.38 -18.74
N THR A 142 -5.83 -17.73 -19.85
CA THR A 142 -5.99 -16.84 -21.01
C THR A 142 -7.34 -16.13 -21.08
N ASN A 143 -8.41 -16.70 -20.51
CA ASN A 143 -9.78 -16.14 -20.57
C ASN A 143 -10.40 -15.96 -19.18
N VAL A 144 -9.83 -15.07 -18.37
CA VAL A 144 -10.35 -14.75 -17.03
C VAL A 144 -11.49 -13.72 -17.12
N ARG A 145 -12.66 -14.05 -16.57
CA ARG A 145 -13.78 -13.11 -16.41
C ARG A 145 -13.71 -12.42 -15.05
N TYR A 146 -13.93 -11.11 -15.03
CA TYR A 146 -13.87 -10.29 -13.82
C TYR A 146 -15.27 -9.83 -13.39
N ASN A 147 -15.44 -9.63 -12.09
CA ASN A 147 -16.64 -9.02 -11.53
C ASN A 147 -16.82 -7.61 -12.08
N ILE A 148 -18.07 -7.25 -12.37
CA ILE A 148 -18.44 -5.87 -12.75
C ILE A 148 -18.52 -4.94 -11.54
N PHE A 149 -18.75 -5.50 -10.35
CA PHE A 149 -18.77 -4.76 -9.10
C PHE A 149 -17.36 -4.75 -8.49
N PRO A 150 -16.90 -3.59 -8.02
CA PRO A 150 -15.58 -3.47 -7.44
C PRO A 150 -15.51 -4.24 -6.12
N TYR A 151 -14.40 -4.96 -5.91
CA TYR A 151 -14.11 -5.60 -4.64
C TYR A 151 -13.57 -4.58 -3.62
N GLU A 152 -12.73 -3.67 -4.09
CA GLU A 152 -12.06 -2.68 -3.26
C GLU A 152 -11.90 -1.37 -4.06
N ILE A 153 -12.09 -0.24 -3.40
CA ILE A 153 -11.78 1.09 -3.94
C ILE A 153 -10.88 1.79 -2.93
N ILE A 154 -9.78 2.36 -3.42
CA ILE A 154 -8.91 3.23 -2.64
C ILE A 154 -8.93 4.61 -3.30
N GLU A 155 -9.24 5.64 -2.52
CA GLU A 155 -9.16 7.04 -2.93
C GLU A 155 -8.00 7.72 -2.22
N TYR A 156 -7.21 8.49 -2.97
CA TYR A 156 -6.04 9.20 -2.48
C TYR A 156 -6.28 10.71 -2.54
N LEU A 157 -6.16 11.37 -1.40
CA LEU A 157 -6.30 12.82 -1.28
C LEU A 157 -4.93 13.44 -0.98
N TYR A 158 -4.67 14.56 -1.66
CA TYR A 158 -3.39 15.25 -1.60
C TYR A 158 -3.58 16.68 -1.09
N GLU A 159 -2.57 17.19 -0.38
CA GLU A 159 -2.45 18.61 -0.05
C GLU A 159 -2.16 19.45 -1.30
N GLY A 160 -2.29 20.77 -1.22
CA GLY A 160 -1.96 21.68 -2.33
C GLY A 160 -0.48 21.64 -2.77
N ASN A 161 0.42 21.17 -1.90
CA ASN A 161 1.83 20.90 -2.25
C ASN A 161 2.04 19.53 -2.92
N GLY A 162 0.97 18.75 -3.06
CA GLY A 162 0.97 17.46 -3.72
C GLY A 162 1.38 16.26 -2.86
N LYS A 163 1.57 16.41 -1.55
CA LYS A 163 1.81 15.31 -0.61
C LYS A 163 0.51 14.58 -0.30
N LEU A 164 0.57 13.26 -0.11
CA LEU A 164 -0.57 12.45 0.33
C LEU A 164 -0.96 12.86 1.76
N SER A 165 -2.22 13.23 1.96
CA SER A 165 -2.77 13.60 3.28
C SER A 165 -3.78 12.59 3.81
N LYS A 166 -4.49 11.89 2.93
CA LYS A 166 -5.53 10.95 3.33
C LYS A 166 -5.74 9.84 2.30
N GLN A 167 -6.07 8.65 2.79
CA GLN A 167 -6.62 7.55 2.00
C GLN A 167 -7.98 7.16 2.52
N ASN A 168 -8.95 6.93 1.63
CA ASN A 168 -10.21 6.27 1.96
C ASN A 168 -10.23 4.89 1.32
N TYR A 169 -10.47 3.88 2.14
CA TYR A 169 -10.57 2.48 1.75
C TYR A 169 -12.03 2.04 1.86
N TYR A 170 -12.57 1.54 0.75
CA TYR A 170 -13.93 1.02 0.65
C TYR A 170 -13.85 -0.44 0.21
N GLN A 171 -14.43 -1.33 1.00
CA GLN A 171 -14.51 -2.75 0.65
C GLN A 171 -15.92 -3.08 0.18
N SER A 172 -16.04 -4.04 -0.73
CA SER A 172 -17.33 -4.58 -1.12
C SER A 172 -18.05 -5.17 0.08
N ASN A 173 -19.37 -5.03 0.13
CA ASN A 173 -20.24 -5.60 1.17
C ASN A 173 -20.00 -5.07 2.59
N THR A 174 -19.32 -3.93 2.74
CA THR A 174 -19.22 -3.23 4.03
C THR A 174 -20.10 -1.98 4.04
N SER A 175 -20.70 -1.68 5.19
CA SER A 175 -21.41 -0.41 5.41
C SER A 175 -20.48 0.71 5.88
N PHE A 176 -19.17 0.47 5.83
CA PHE A 176 -18.14 1.32 6.39
C PHE A 176 -17.01 1.55 5.40
N LYS A 177 -16.37 2.71 5.51
CA LYS A 177 -15.05 2.99 4.94
C LYS A 177 -14.02 3.18 6.06
N ILE A 178 -12.77 2.88 5.76
CA ILE A 178 -11.63 3.18 6.62
C ILE A 178 -10.93 4.41 6.05
N ALA A 179 -10.70 5.41 6.87
CA ALA A 179 -9.97 6.62 6.53
C ALA A 179 -8.62 6.65 7.25
N LEU A 180 -7.53 6.62 6.49
CA LEU A 180 -6.16 6.77 6.99
C LEU A 180 -5.69 8.20 6.75
N GLU A 181 -5.25 8.88 7.80
CA GLU A 181 -4.71 10.24 7.72
C GLU A 181 -3.20 10.24 7.89
N TYR A 182 -2.53 11.10 7.12
CA TYR A 182 -1.08 11.18 7.03
C TYR A 182 -0.56 12.52 7.56
N GLN A 183 0.48 12.46 8.38
CA GLN A 183 1.22 13.62 8.86
C GLN A 183 2.71 13.33 8.68
N GLU A 184 3.45 14.26 8.08
CA GLU A 184 4.88 14.10 7.81
C GLU A 184 5.21 12.77 7.08
N LYS A 185 4.34 12.38 6.13
CA LYS A 185 4.41 11.11 5.37
C LYS A 185 4.21 9.84 6.20
N ARG A 186 3.68 9.92 7.41
CA ARG A 186 3.37 8.75 8.26
C ARG A 186 1.88 8.69 8.52
N ILE A 187 1.35 7.48 8.62
CA ILE A 187 -0.02 7.29 9.11
C ILE A 187 -0.02 7.63 10.60
N PHE A 188 -0.85 8.58 11.01
CA PHE A 188 -0.99 8.99 12.41
C PHE A 188 -2.37 8.69 12.99
N LYS A 189 -3.36 8.46 12.11
CA LYS A 189 -4.73 8.20 12.53
C LYS A 189 -5.47 7.33 11.52
N GLU A 190 -6.27 6.42 12.06
CA GLU A 190 -7.28 5.65 11.35
C GLU A 190 -8.66 5.99 11.90
N THR A 191 -9.68 6.00 11.04
CA THR A 191 -11.08 6.23 11.43
C THR A 191 -11.99 5.33 10.62
N ILE A 192 -12.90 4.62 11.31
CA ILE A 192 -13.96 3.83 10.69
C ILE A 192 -15.20 4.71 10.58
N ILE A 193 -15.69 4.91 9.37
CA ILE A 193 -16.76 5.85 9.05
C ILE A 193 -17.90 5.11 8.37
N SER A 194 -19.12 5.28 8.89
CA SER A 194 -20.35 4.77 8.29
C SER A 194 -20.62 5.39 6.92
N LEU A 195 -20.99 4.57 5.95
CA LEU A 195 -21.36 5.03 4.60
C LEU A 195 -22.78 5.57 4.51
N SER A 196 -23.66 5.28 5.49
CA SER A 196 -25.06 5.72 5.43
C SER A 196 -25.26 7.15 5.89
N ASP A 197 -24.50 7.59 6.88
CA ASP A 197 -24.70 8.87 7.59
C ASP A 197 -23.39 9.61 7.93
N GLU A 198 -22.25 9.10 7.47
CA GLU A 198 -20.91 9.64 7.74
C GLU A 198 -20.52 9.68 9.23
N SER A 199 -21.23 8.95 10.09
CA SER A 199 -20.89 8.85 11.52
C SER A 199 -19.56 8.11 11.75
N ILE A 200 -18.80 8.53 12.75
CA ILE A 200 -17.54 7.89 13.15
C ILE A 200 -17.85 6.78 14.16
N TRP A 201 -17.46 5.55 13.83
CA TRP A 201 -17.68 4.35 14.66
C TRP A 201 -16.46 3.93 15.46
N GLY A 202 -15.28 4.29 14.98
CA GLY A 202 -14.03 4.00 15.66
C GLY A 202 -12.95 4.95 15.19
N SER A 203 -11.99 5.24 16.05
CA SER A 203 -10.77 5.94 15.67
C SER A 203 -9.60 5.41 16.47
N THR A 204 -8.50 5.16 15.77
CA THR A 204 -7.23 4.74 16.35
C THR A 204 -6.21 5.83 16.02
N GLN A 205 -5.50 6.32 17.04
CA GLN A 205 -4.34 7.17 16.85
C GLN A 205 -3.08 6.34 17.00
N TYR A 206 -2.18 6.44 16.04
CA TYR A 206 -0.92 5.69 16.05
C TYR A 206 0.17 6.54 16.68
N ASN A 207 0.57 6.16 17.89
CA ASN A 207 1.75 6.72 18.54
C ASN A 207 2.95 5.82 18.28
N CYS A 208 3.93 6.34 17.56
CA CYS A 208 5.19 5.64 17.33
C CYS A 208 6.09 5.76 18.57
N LEU A 209 6.55 4.63 19.09
CA LEU A 209 7.43 4.57 20.26
C LEU A 209 8.90 4.64 19.87
N LYS A 210 9.26 4.14 18.67
CA LYS A 210 10.64 4.10 18.20
C LYS A 210 10.76 4.27 16.69
N PHE A 211 11.78 5.02 16.29
CA PHE A 211 12.14 5.24 14.91
C PHE A 211 13.48 4.59 14.57
N ASP A 212 13.66 4.22 13.30
CA ASP A 212 14.97 3.92 12.76
C ASP A 212 15.68 5.15 12.19
N GLN A 213 16.87 4.94 11.64
CA GLN A 213 17.73 5.98 11.06
C GLN A 213 17.08 6.76 9.90
N ASN A 214 16.11 6.16 9.21
CA ASN A 214 15.37 6.77 8.11
C ASN A 214 14.04 7.35 8.56
N GLN A 215 13.82 7.47 9.87
CA GLN A 215 12.61 8.05 10.44
C GLN A 215 11.35 7.21 10.14
N ASN A 216 11.52 5.91 9.86
CA ASN A 216 10.41 4.96 9.80
C ASN A 216 10.03 4.53 11.21
N CYS A 217 8.73 4.40 11.47
CA CYS A 217 8.27 3.83 12.72
C CYS A 217 8.56 2.33 12.76
N ILE A 218 9.29 1.88 13.77
CA ILE A 218 9.66 0.46 13.94
C ILE A 218 9.02 -0.18 15.18
N GLU A 219 8.34 0.61 16.00
CA GLU A 219 7.66 0.14 17.21
C GLU A 219 6.40 0.96 17.42
N TYR A 220 5.26 0.31 17.25
CA TYR A 220 3.95 0.81 17.65
C TYR A 220 3.60 0.19 19.00
N LYS A 221 2.66 0.79 19.74
CA LYS A 221 2.12 0.15 20.94
C LYS A 221 1.62 -1.25 20.58
N ASP A 222 2.09 -2.27 21.32
CA ASP A 222 1.71 -3.69 21.16
C ASP A 222 2.20 -4.40 19.87
N THR A 223 3.03 -3.77 19.03
CA THR A 223 3.57 -4.41 17.81
C THR A 223 4.97 -3.93 17.46
N LYS A 224 5.86 -4.87 17.12
CA LYS A 224 7.19 -4.56 16.58
C LYS A 224 7.23 -4.74 15.07
N VAL A 225 7.99 -3.89 14.42
CA VAL A 225 8.16 -3.93 12.96
C VAL A 225 9.62 -4.22 12.64
N LYS A 226 9.86 -5.27 11.86
CA LYS A 226 11.18 -5.56 11.29
C LYS A 226 11.27 -4.95 9.89
N ILE A 227 12.26 -4.08 9.68
CA ILE A 227 12.53 -3.43 8.40
C ILE A 227 13.94 -3.83 7.91
N GLU A 228 14.07 -4.20 6.64
CA GLU A 228 15.37 -4.34 5.98
C GLU A 228 15.49 -3.39 4.79
N TYR A 229 16.70 -2.90 4.56
CA TYR A 229 17.03 -1.92 3.53
C TYR A 229 17.80 -2.55 2.38
N TYR A 230 17.71 -1.95 1.20
CA TYR A 230 18.65 -2.24 0.12
C TYR A 230 20.07 -1.83 0.52
N LYS A 231 21.03 -2.75 0.35
CA LYS A 231 22.46 -2.47 0.46
C LYS A 231 23.00 -1.82 -0.80
#